data_AF-C9SU03-F1
#
_entry.id   AF-C9SU03-F1
#
_cell.length_a   1.000
_cell.length_b   1.000
_cell.length_c   1.000
_cell.angle_alpha   90.00
_cell.angle_beta   90.00
_cell.angle_gamma   90.00
#
_symmetry.space_group_name_H-M   'P 1'
#
loop_
_entity.id
_entity.type
_entity.pdbx_description
1 polymer ?
#
loop_
_entity_poly.entity_id
_entity_poly.type
_entity_poly.pdbx_seq_one_letter_code
_entity_poly.pdbx_strand_id
1 'polypeptide(L)'
;MHTPKDYVKSIWALGIIEIFIYTLTGALIYAFVGQEVRSPALLSAGPTVSKIAFGVALPVIFISGSINTTVVGRYIHGRMYKDSIVRFINTKMGWITWLALITVITIVAWIIAEAIPFFSELLSISSSLFISGFTFYFPAIMWFMLIKEGKWNAKENLLKSAGNGLAFVIVIDVLVCGTYASIEEINLKFRNGTVSSPFSCAPLA
;
A
#
# COMPACT_ATOMS: atom_id res chain seq x y z
N MET A 1 22.71 7.12 -2.55
CA MET A 1 22.95 8.56 -2.27
C MET A 1 24.41 8.71 -1.89
N HIS A 2 25.21 9.41 -2.70
CA HIS A 2 26.64 9.63 -2.44
C HIS A 2 26.86 10.76 -1.40
N THR A 3 25.92 11.71 -1.32
CA THR A 3 26.00 12.85 -0.38
C THR A 3 24.77 12.86 0.53
N PRO A 4 24.92 12.76 1.87
CA PRO A 4 23.80 12.69 2.81
C PRO A 4 22.88 13.93 2.82
N LYS A 5 23.43 15.12 2.47
CA LYS A 5 22.66 16.38 2.43
C LYS A 5 21.63 16.43 1.30
N ASP A 6 21.80 15.63 0.25
CA ASP A 6 20.84 15.60 -0.87
C ASP A 6 19.56 14.83 -0.54
N TYR A 7 19.53 14.08 0.56
CA TYR A 7 18.37 13.30 1.00
C TYR A 7 17.10 14.15 1.11
N VAL A 8 17.21 15.32 1.76
CA VAL A 8 16.07 16.22 1.97
C VAL A 8 15.58 16.80 0.64
N LYS A 9 16.51 17.13 -0.27
CA LYS A 9 16.18 17.64 -1.61
C LYS A 9 15.44 16.59 -2.43
N SER A 10 15.87 15.33 -2.37
CA SER A 10 15.19 14.22 -3.04
C SER A 10 13.79 13.98 -2.48
N ILE A 11 13.58 14.08 -1.17
CA ILE A 11 12.24 13.94 -0.58
C ILE A 11 11.30 15.04 -1.06
N TRP A 12 11.75 16.29 -1.02
CA TRP A 12 10.93 17.42 -1.49
C TRP A 12 10.59 17.28 -2.97
N ALA A 13 11.56 16.91 -3.81
CA ALA A 13 11.32 16.69 -5.23
C ALA A 13 10.32 15.55 -5.47
N LEU A 14 10.50 14.42 -4.78
CA LEU A 14 9.59 13.27 -4.88
C LEU A 14 8.17 13.66 -4.47
N GLY A 15 8.00 14.27 -3.29
CA GLY A 15 6.68 14.64 -2.76
C GLY A 15 5.95 15.64 -3.65
N ILE A 16 6.64 16.66 -4.16
CA ILE A 16 6.01 17.66 -5.05
C ILE A 16 5.56 17.01 -6.36
N ILE A 17 6.43 16.19 -6.97
CA ILE A 17 6.11 15.52 -8.23
C ILE A 17 4.93 14.54 -8.04
N GLU A 18 4.93 13.80 -6.94
CA GLU A 18 3.87 12.84 -6.61
C GLU A 18 2.53 13.54 -6.39
N ILE A 19 2.50 14.60 -5.58
CA ILE A 19 1.30 15.41 -5.35
C ILE A 19 0.78 15.97 -6.68
N PHE A 20 1.66 16.50 -7.52
CA PHE A 20 1.27 17.07 -8.81
C PHE A 20 0.67 16.01 -9.74
N ILE A 21 1.34 14.88 -9.93
CA ILE A 21 0.88 13.81 -10.81
C ILE A 21 -0.45 13.24 -10.32
N TYR A 22 -0.57 12.90 -9.04
CA TYR A 22 -1.81 12.31 -8.51
C TYR A 22 -2.98 13.29 -8.52
N THR A 23 -2.75 14.55 -8.16
CA THR A 23 -3.81 15.57 -8.20
C THR A 23 -4.26 15.83 -9.63
N LEU A 24 -3.32 15.99 -10.57
CA LEU A 24 -3.64 16.23 -11.97
C LEU A 24 -4.36 15.04 -12.59
N THR A 25 -3.86 13.82 -12.40
CA THR A 25 -4.49 12.61 -12.93
C THR A 25 -5.89 12.41 -12.35
N GLY A 26 -6.07 12.57 -11.03
CA GLY A 26 -7.38 12.47 -10.39
C GLY A 26 -8.37 13.52 -10.90
N ALA A 27 -7.95 14.79 -10.97
CA ALA A 27 -8.78 15.88 -11.45
C ALA A 27 -9.21 15.69 -12.91
N LEU A 28 -8.29 15.26 -13.79
CA LEU A 28 -8.60 14.99 -15.19
C LEU A 28 -9.60 13.83 -15.33
N ILE A 29 -9.36 12.71 -14.65
CA ILE A 29 -10.27 11.56 -14.71
C ILE A 29 -11.68 11.97 -14.24
N TYR A 30 -11.78 12.71 -13.14
CA TYR A 30 -13.06 13.19 -12.63
C TYR A 30 -13.75 14.16 -13.60
N ALA A 31 -12.99 15.08 -14.22
CA ALA A 31 -13.55 16.03 -15.19
C ALA A 31 -14.10 15.37 -16.46
N PHE A 32 -13.49 14.27 -16.92
CA PHE A 32 -13.89 13.59 -18.16
C PHE A 32 -14.91 12.45 -17.95
N VAL A 33 -14.85 11.73 -16.82
CA VAL A 33 -15.73 10.57 -16.55
C VAL A 33 -16.90 10.93 -15.63
N GLY A 34 -16.74 11.93 -14.76
CA GLY A 34 -17.76 12.32 -13.78
C GLY A 34 -17.76 11.44 -12.53
N GLN A 35 -18.92 11.29 -11.89
CA GLN A 35 -19.07 10.57 -10.62
C GLN A 35 -19.07 9.04 -10.76
N GLU A 36 -19.27 8.51 -11.96
CA GLU A 36 -19.38 7.07 -12.26
C GLU A 36 -18.03 6.40 -12.57
N VAL A 37 -16.94 6.90 -11.98
CA VAL A 37 -15.60 6.32 -12.18
C VAL A 37 -15.55 4.93 -11.54
N ARG A 38 -15.34 3.90 -12.37
CA ARG A 38 -15.11 2.54 -11.89
C ARG A 38 -13.73 2.41 -11.28
N SER A 39 -13.61 1.55 -10.28
CA SER A 39 -12.34 1.18 -9.67
C SER A 39 -11.93 -0.22 -10.13
N PRO A 40 -10.81 -0.40 -10.86
CA PRO A 40 -9.79 0.59 -11.24
C PRO A 40 -10.22 1.59 -12.33
N ALA A 41 -9.76 2.84 -12.23
CA ALA A 41 -10.12 3.95 -13.14
C ALA A 41 -9.89 3.65 -14.64
N LEU A 42 -8.92 2.79 -14.95
CA LEU A 42 -8.63 2.31 -16.30
C LEU A 42 -9.83 1.63 -16.98
N LEU A 43 -10.77 1.04 -16.20
CA LEU A 43 -11.98 0.43 -16.72
C LEU A 43 -13.00 1.45 -17.28
N SER A 44 -12.87 2.72 -16.90
CA SER A 44 -13.79 3.78 -17.33
C SER A 44 -13.46 4.37 -18.70
N ALA A 45 -12.29 4.06 -19.27
CA ALA A 45 -11.80 4.65 -20.53
C ALA A 45 -12.36 4.01 -21.82
N GLY A 46 -13.31 3.08 -21.72
CA GLY A 46 -13.91 2.36 -22.85
C GLY A 46 -13.14 1.10 -23.28
N PRO A 47 -13.80 0.12 -23.93
CA PRO A 47 -13.29 -1.25 -24.03
C PRO A 47 -11.96 -1.41 -24.79
N THR A 48 -11.72 -0.60 -25.82
CA THR A 48 -10.48 -0.66 -26.62
C THR A 48 -9.31 -0.01 -25.89
N VAL A 49 -9.53 1.18 -25.32
CA VAL A 49 -8.49 1.94 -24.62
C VAL A 49 -8.11 1.26 -23.32
N SER A 50 -9.08 0.73 -22.56
CA SER A 50 -8.81 -0.06 -21.36
C SER A 50 -7.91 -1.25 -21.65
N LYS A 51 -8.18 -2.04 -22.72
CA LYS A 51 -7.34 -3.20 -23.07
C LYS A 51 -5.90 -2.81 -23.39
N ILE A 52 -5.69 -1.73 -24.16
CA ILE A 52 -4.35 -1.24 -24.49
C ILE A 52 -3.64 -0.75 -23.22
N ALA A 53 -4.34 0.02 -22.38
CA ALA A 53 -3.78 0.55 -21.14
C ALA A 53 -3.42 -0.56 -20.15
N PHE A 54 -4.26 -1.59 -20.00
CA PHE A 54 -3.92 -2.79 -19.23
C PHE A 54 -2.74 -3.54 -19.85
N GLY A 55 -2.64 -3.62 -21.17
CA GLY A 55 -1.48 -4.20 -21.87
C GLY A 55 -0.16 -3.51 -21.49
N VAL A 56 -0.15 -2.18 -21.41
CA VAL A 56 1.02 -1.40 -21.00
C VAL A 56 1.26 -1.48 -19.48
N ALA A 57 0.19 -1.58 -18.68
CA ALA A 57 0.29 -1.68 -17.22
C ALA A 57 0.77 -3.07 -16.76
N LEU A 58 0.47 -4.13 -17.50
CA LEU A 58 0.80 -5.52 -17.13
C LEU A 58 2.27 -5.72 -16.76
N PRO A 59 3.26 -5.30 -17.57
CA PRO A 59 4.68 -5.40 -17.20
C PRO A 59 5.00 -4.73 -15.86
N VAL A 60 4.47 -3.53 -15.62
CA VAL A 60 4.70 -2.79 -14.36
C VAL A 60 4.06 -3.50 -13.18
N ILE A 61 2.85 -4.04 -13.35
CA ILE A 61 2.15 -4.82 -12.32
C ILE A 61 2.97 -6.07 -11.95
N PHE A 62 3.49 -6.80 -12.94
CA PHE A 62 4.33 -7.97 -12.70
C PHE A 62 5.63 -7.63 -11.97
N ILE A 63 6.32 -6.56 -12.38
CA ILE A 63 7.55 -6.11 -11.72
C ILE A 63 7.25 -5.70 -10.27
N SER A 64 6.19 -4.90 -10.05
CA SER A 64 5.78 -4.47 -8.71
C SER A 64 5.43 -5.66 -7.80
N GLY A 65 4.63 -6.61 -8.28
CA GLY A 65 4.29 -7.83 -7.53
C GLY A 65 5.52 -8.68 -7.20
N SER A 66 6.45 -8.79 -8.15
CA SER A 66 7.70 -9.54 -7.95
C SER A 66 8.60 -8.89 -6.90
N ILE A 67 8.74 -7.57 -6.91
CA ILE A 67 9.53 -6.86 -5.90
C ILE A 67 8.93 -7.08 -4.50
N ASN A 68 7.63 -6.91 -4.33
CA ASN A 68 6.99 -7.11 -3.02
C ASN A 68 7.12 -8.57 -2.53
N THR A 69 6.92 -9.55 -3.42
CA THR A 69 7.08 -10.97 -3.09
C THR A 69 8.51 -11.30 -2.68
N THR A 70 9.51 -10.76 -3.38
CA THR A 70 10.92 -10.98 -3.05
C THR A 70 11.36 -10.30 -1.75
N VAL A 71 10.80 -9.14 -1.41
CA VAL A 71 11.06 -8.48 -0.12
C VAL A 71 10.56 -9.34 1.04
N VAL A 72 9.32 -9.83 0.97
CA VAL A 72 8.74 -10.74 1.97
C VAL A 72 9.55 -12.04 2.03
N GLY A 73 9.86 -12.62 0.87
CA GLY A 73 10.65 -13.84 0.76
C GLY A 73 12.03 -13.69 1.42
N ARG A 74 12.76 -12.60 1.15
CA ARG A 74 14.06 -12.33 1.78
C ARG A 74 13.95 -12.11 3.28
N TYR A 75 12.89 -11.44 3.75
CA TYR A 75 12.67 -11.23 5.18
C TYR A 75 12.45 -12.56 5.91
N ILE A 76 11.55 -13.41 5.41
CA ILE A 76 11.24 -14.71 6.00
C ILE A 76 12.45 -15.65 5.92
N HIS A 77 13.05 -15.78 4.73
CA HIS A 77 14.22 -16.65 4.51
C HIS A 77 15.41 -16.23 5.38
N GLY A 78 15.70 -14.91 5.44
CA GLY A 78 16.77 -14.37 6.27
C GLY A 78 16.55 -14.57 7.78
N ARG A 79 15.29 -14.64 8.23
CA ARG A 79 14.96 -14.86 9.65
C ARG A 79 14.90 -16.33 10.03
N MET A 80 14.40 -17.20 9.13
CA MET A 80 14.35 -18.65 9.35
C MET A 80 15.73 -19.32 9.27
N TYR A 81 16.58 -18.89 8.34
CA TYR A 81 17.90 -19.49 8.10
C TYR A 81 19.05 -18.66 8.69
N LYS A 82 18.79 -17.91 9.78
CA LYS A 82 19.75 -16.95 10.36
C LYS A 82 21.14 -17.55 10.59
N ASP A 83 21.20 -18.80 11.05
CA ASP A 83 22.42 -19.53 11.44
C ASP A 83 22.84 -20.64 10.46
N SER A 84 22.24 -20.72 9.26
CA SER A 84 22.50 -21.79 8.28
C SER A 84 23.19 -21.29 7.01
N ILE A 85 24.07 -22.10 6.42
CA ILE A 85 24.70 -21.85 5.10
C ILE A 85 23.63 -21.73 3.99
N VAL A 86 22.45 -22.33 4.19
CA VAL A 86 21.29 -22.24 3.30
C VAL A 86 20.77 -20.80 3.13
N ARG A 87 21.13 -19.90 4.05
CA ARG A 87 20.89 -18.45 3.95
C ARG A 87 21.45 -17.85 2.67
N PHE A 88 22.57 -18.38 2.18
CA PHE A 88 23.09 -18.02 0.88
C PHE A 88 22.34 -18.85 -0.17
N ILE A 89 21.43 -18.18 -0.90
CA ILE A 89 20.60 -18.73 -2.00
C ILE A 89 21.46 -19.43 -3.08
N ASN A 90 22.79 -19.28 -3.04
CA ASN A 90 23.74 -19.91 -3.96
C ASN A 90 23.96 -21.43 -3.75
N THR A 91 23.28 -22.06 -2.79
CA THR A 91 23.37 -23.52 -2.56
C THR A 91 22.14 -24.22 -3.14
N LYS A 92 22.25 -25.49 -3.58
CA LYS A 92 21.10 -26.26 -4.12
C LYS A 92 19.90 -26.30 -3.16
N MET A 93 20.16 -26.49 -1.86
CA MET A 93 19.13 -26.43 -0.81
C MET A 93 18.58 -25.00 -0.60
N GLY A 94 19.40 -23.98 -0.84
CA GLY A 94 18.99 -22.57 -0.80
C GLY A 94 18.01 -22.23 -1.93
N TRP A 95 18.27 -22.72 -3.15
CA TRP A 95 17.36 -22.58 -4.29
C TRP A 95 16.02 -23.27 -4.09
N ILE A 96 16.02 -24.49 -3.54
CA ILE A 96 14.78 -25.25 -3.27
C ILE A 96 13.93 -24.52 -2.22
N THR A 97 14.54 -24.12 -1.10
CA THR A 97 13.82 -23.42 -0.03
C THR A 97 13.34 -22.04 -0.48
N TRP A 98 14.12 -21.35 -1.31
CA TRP A 98 13.73 -20.08 -1.92
C TRP A 98 12.53 -20.23 -2.85
N LEU A 99 12.59 -21.17 -3.81
CA LEU A 99 11.48 -21.40 -4.75
C LEU A 99 10.23 -21.86 -4.02
N ALA A 100 10.34 -22.79 -3.07
CA ALA A 100 9.21 -23.24 -2.26
C ALA A 100 8.53 -22.08 -1.53
N LEU A 101 9.32 -21.19 -0.91
CA LEU A 101 8.80 -20.03 -0.20
C LEU A 101 8.07 -19.06 -1.14
N ILE A 102 8.67 -18.75 -2.30
CA ILE A 102 8.04 -17.87 -3.29
C ILE A 102 6.73 -18.49 -3.80
N THR A 103 6.73 -19.78 -4.13
CA THR A 103 5.53 -20.49 -4.58
C THR A 103 4.41 -20.45 -3.53
N VAL A 104 4.72 -20.68 -2.25
CA VAL A 104 3.72 -20.59 -1.17
C VAL A 104 3.14 -19.17 -1.07
N ILE A 105 3.99 -18.14 -1.11
CA ILE A 105 3.53 -16.74 -1.06
C ILE A 105 2.64 -16.44 -2.27
N THR A 106 3.02 -16.88 -3.47
CA THR A 106 2.22 -16.68 -4.69
C THR A 106 0.88 -17.41 -4.63
N ILE A 107 0.83 -18.64 -4.11
CA ILE A 107 -0.43 -19.38 -3.94
C ILE A 107 -1.36 -18.65 -2.98
N VAL A 108 -0.84 -18.19 -1.83
CA VAL A 108 -1.64 -17.43 -0.86
C VAL A 108 -2.17 -16.13 -1.48
N ALA A 109 -1.33 -15.40 -2.22
CA ALA A 109 -1.73 -14.18 -2.92
C ALA A 109 -2.81 -14.46 -3.98
N TRP A 110 -2.71 -15.57 -4.72
CA TRP A 110 -3.71 -15.99 -5.69
C TRP A 110 -5.05 -16.33 -5.03
N ILE A 111 -5.04 -17.05 -3.90
CA ILE A 111 -6.27 -17.35 -3.14
C ILE A 111 -6.96 -16.05 -2.69
N ILE A 112 -6.19 -15.08 -2.18
CA ILE A 112 -6.74 -13.79 -1.73
C ILE A 112 -7.33 -13.02 -2.91
N ALA A 113 -6.66 -13.04 -4.07
CA ALA A 113 -7.13 -12.35 -5.28
C ALA A 113 -8.45 -12.93 -5.81
N GLU A 114 -8.64 -14.26 -5.78
CA GLU A 114 -9.87 -14.93 -6.23
C GLU A 114 -11.02 -14.86 -5.19
N ALA A 115 -10.67 -14.72 -3.91
CA ALA A 115 -11.64 -14.70 -2.82
C ALA A 115 -12.27 -13.30 -2.61
N ILE A 116 -11.57 -12.21 -2.95
CA ILE A 116 -12.00 -10.84 -2.64
C ILE A 116 -12.33 -10.08 -3.94
N PRO A 117 -13.62 -9.97 -4.32
CA PRO A 117 -14.05 -9.37 -5.58
C PRO A 117 -14.10 -7.82 -5.57
N PHE A 118 -13.56 -7.16 -4.54
CA PHE A 118 -13.58 -5.69 -4.40
C PHE A 118 -12.17 -5.12 -4.12
N PHE A 119 -11.54 -4.55 -5.14
CA PHE A 119 -10.18 -4.02 -5.04
C PHE A 119 -10.09 -2.76 -4.15
N SER A 120 -11.07 -1.85 -4.28
CA SER A 120 -11.07 -0.56 -3.56
C SER A 120 -11.14 -0.72 -2.05
N GLU A 121 -12.03 -1.58 -1.53
CA GLU A 121 -12.14 -1.75 -0.06
C GLU A 121 -10.93 -2.49 0.51
N LEU A 122 -10.37 -3.45 -0.23
CA LEU A 122 -9.15 -4.12 0.21
C LEU A 122 -7.99 -3.13 0.32
N LEU A 123 -7.86 -2.23 -0.64
CA LEU A 123 -6.89 -1.14 -0.58
C LEU A 123 -7.19 -0.17 0.56
N SER A 124 -8.45 0.20 0.77
CA SER A 124 -8.85 1.12 1.84
C SER A 124 -8.55 0.55 3.23
N ILE A 125 -8.90 -0.72 3.46
CA ILE A 125 -8.62 -1.46 4.71
C ILE A 125 -7.10 -1.59 4.91
N SER A 126 -6.36 -2.06 3.91
CA SER A 126 -4.90 -2.20 4.04
C SER A 126 -4.20 -0.85 4.27
N SER A 127 -4.70 0.22 3.66
CA SER A 127 -4.17 1.58 3.83
C SER A 127 -4.47 2.16 5.21
N SER A 128 -5.70 2.02 5.69
CA SER A 128 -6.13 2.50 7.01
C SER A 128 -5.47 1.73 8.16
N LEU A 129 -5.18 0.44 8.00
CA LEU A 129 -4.47 -0.35 9.02
C LEU A 129 -2.95 -0.12 9.02
N PHE A 130 -2.31 -0.18 7.85
CA PHE A 130 -0.85 -0.27 7.77
C PHE A 130 -0.21 1.03 7.30
N ILE A 131 -0.69 1.61 6.19
CA ILE A 131 -0.06 2.79 5.58
C ILE A 131 -0.20 4.01 6.49
N SER A 132 -1.38 4.24 7.06
CA SER A 132 -1.62 5.33 8.02
C SER A 132 -0.63 5.26 9.20
N GLY A 133 -0.39 4.05 9.72
CA GLY A 133 0.51 3.79 10.83
C GLY A 133 1.98 4.06 10.49
N PHE A 134 2.47 3.51 9.38
CA PHE A 134 3.86 3.73 8.95
C PHE A 134 4.15 5.19 8.58
N THR A 135 3.19 5.89 8.01
CA THR A 135 3.39 7.27 7.55
C THR A 135 3.34 8.28 8.69
N PHE A 136 2.51 8.06 9.72
CA PHE A 136 2.25 9.10 10.73
C PHE A 136 2.30 8.63 12.18
N TYR A 137 1.83 7.42 12.51
CA TYR A 137 1.87 6.90 13.89
C TYR A 137 3.31 6.68 14.38
N PHE A 138 4.12 5.94 13.61
CA PHE A 138 5.49 5.63 14.00
C PHE A 138 6.39 6.88 14.04
N PRO A 139 6.39 7.78 13.03
CA PRO A 139 7.17 9.00 13.10
C PRO A 139 6.78 9.92 14.26
N ALA A 140 5.48 10.06 14.56
CA ALA A 140 5.01 10.87 15.68
C ALA A 140 5.51 10.32 17.02
N ILE A 141 5.37 9.00 17.25
CA ILE A 141 5.89 8.35 18.46
C ILE A 141 7.41 8.46 18.56
N MET A 142 8.12 8.22 17.45
CA MET A 142 9.57 8.35 17.41
C MET A 142 10.02 9.77 17.76
N TRP A 143 9.28 10.79 17.32
CA TRP A 143 9.58 12.17 17.71
C TRP A 143 9.43 12.38 19.22
N PHE A 144 8.32 11.91 19.82
CA PHE A 144 8.08 12.03 21.26
C PHE A 144 9.06 11.24 22.13
N MET A 145 9.49 10.05 21.68
CA MET A 145 10.37 9.15 22.44
C MET A 145 11.87 9.40 22.23
N LEU A 146 12.31 9.71 21.00
CA LEU A 146 13.74 9.66 20.62
C LEU A 146 14.32 11.03 20.24
N ILE A 147 13.51 11.95 19.69
CA ILE A 147 13.99 13.20 19.07
C ILE A 147 13.63 14.44 19.90
N LYS A 148 12.78 14.29 20.93
CA LYS A 148 12.35 15.39 21.79
C LYS A 148 13.51 15.92 22.65
N GLU A 149 14.09 17.04 22.23
CA GLU A 149 15.09 17.77 23.02
C GLU A 149 14.42 18.65 24.08
N GLY A 150 14.40 18.21 25.34
CA GLY A 150 13.86 18.97 26.48
C GLY A 150 12.40 18.67 26.85
N LYS A 151 11.75 19.60 27.56
CA LYS A 151 10.34 19.47 27.99
C LYS A 151 9.41 19.70 26.79
N TRP A 152 8.33 18.92 26.70
CA TRP A 152 7.32 19.04 25.64
C TRP A 152 6.62 20.42 25.62
N ASN A 153 6.56 21.09 26.78
CA ASN A 153 5.99 22.43 26.96
C ASN A 153 6.97 23.59 26.72
N ALA A 154 8.19 23.32 26.24
CA ALA A 154 9.10 24.40 25.86
C ALA A 154 8.57 25.10 24.59
N LYS A 155 8.63 26.44 24.53
CA LYS A 155 8.07 27.22 23.40
C LYS A 155 8.59 26.77 22.02
N GLU A 156 9.84 26.31 21.96
CA GLU A 156 10.49 25.83 20.73
C GLU A 156 9.98 24.46 20.25
N ASN A 157 9.47 23.65 21.17
CA ASN A 157 8.94 22.31 20.89
C ASN A 157 7.43 22.26 20.89
N LEU A 158 6.74 23.29 21.37
CA LEU A 158 5.29 23.33 21.48
C LEU A 158 4.61 23.12 20.11
N LEU A 159 5.10 23.81 19.07
CA LEU A 159 4.55 23.69 17.71
C LEU A 159 4.78 22.28 17.12
N LYS A 160 5.99 21.71 17.32
CA LYS A 160 6.34 20.37 16.85
C LYS A 160 5.59 19.28 17.63
N SER A 161 5.38 19.49 18.93
CA SER A 161 4.61 18.60 19.81
C SER A 161 3.12 18.65 19.47
N ALA A 162 2.56 19.83 19.21
CA ALA A 162 1.18 19.99 18.78
C ALA A 162 0.95 19.36 17.40
N GLY A 163 1.86 19.58 16.44
CA GLY A 163 1.79 18.98 15.10
C GLY A 163 1.85 17.46 15.12
N ASN A 164 2.79 16.87 15.85
CA ASN A 164 2.89 15.41 15.99
C ASN A 164 1.71 14.82 16.78
N GLY A 165 1.23 15.53 17.81
CA GLY A 165 0.05 15.11 18.58
C GLY A 165 -1.23 15.15 17.73
N LEU A 166 -1.43 16.20 16.94
CA LEU A 166 -2.56 16.31 16.02
C LEU A 166 -2.50 15.23 14.93
N ALA A 167 -1.32 15.01 14.33
CA ALA A 167 -1.13 13.96 13.34
C ALA A 167 -1.45 12.58 13.93
N PHE A 168 -1.04 12.32 15.18
CA PHE A 168 -1.35 11.08 15.87
C PHE A 168 -2.87 10.88 16.06
N VAL A 169 -3.60 11.92 16.49
CA VAL A 169 -5.06 11.85 16.66
C VAL A 169 -5.76 11.60 15.33
N ILE A 170 -5.44 12.39 14.30
CA ILE A 170 -6.02 12.24 12.95
C ILE A 170 -5.81 10.81 12.43
N VAL A 171 -4.66 10.21 12.70
CA VAL A 171 -4.33 8.87 12.20
C VAL A 171 -5.03 7.77 12.97
N ILE A 172 -5.22 7.93 14.28
CA ILE A 172 -6.08 7.05 15.06
C ILE A 172 -7.53 7.14 14.54
N ASP A 173 -8.01 8.34 14.22
CA ASP A 173 -9.33 8.53 13.62
C ASP A 173 -9.43 7.84 12.25
N VAL A 174 -8.43 8.01 11.38
CA VAL A 174 -8.37 7.33 10.07
C VAL A 174 -8.30 5.80 10.23
N LEU A 175 -7.57 5.31 11.23
CA LEU A 175 -7.48 3.87 11.49
C LEU A 175 -8.83 3.31 11.98
N VAL A 176 -9.52 3.99 12.89
CA VAL A 176 -10.80 3.51 13.43
C VAL A 176 -11.93 3.75 12.44
N CYS A 177 -12.15 5.01 12.06
CA CYS A 177 -13.25 5.41 11.19
C CYS A 177 -13.05 4.91 9.76
N GLY A 178 -11.82 4.91 9.23
CA GLY A 178 -11.54 4.41 7.88
C GLY A 178 -11.72 2.89 7.76
N THR A 179 -11.26 2.13 8.77
CA THR A 179 -11.53 0.68 8.81
C THR A 179 -13.02 0.41 8.93
N TYR A 180 -13.72 1.15 9.81
CA TYR A 180 -15.16 1.01 9.99
C TYR A 180 -15.94 1.31 8.71
N ALA A 181 -15.66 2.43 8.04
CA ALA A 181 -16.32 2.82 6.80
C ALA A 181 -16.14 1.77 5.69
N SER A 182 -14.92 1.23 5.57
CA SER A 182 -14.65 0.18 4.57
C SER A 182 -15.42 -1.12 4.89
N ILE A 183 -15.53 -1.50 6.16
CA ILE A 183 -16.32 -2.68 6.58
C ILE A 183 -17.81 -2.47 6.32
N GLU A 184 -18.32 -1.26 6.61
CA GLU A 184 -19.71 -0.91 6.37
C GLU A 184 -20.03 -0.93 4.86
N GLU A 185 -19.14 -0.39 4.02
CA GLU A 185 -19.29 -0.43 2.57
C GLU A 185 -19.31 -1.87 2.02
N ILE A 186 -18.46 -2.75 2.56
CA ILE A 186 -18.51 -4.18 2.24
C ILE A 186 -19.87 -4.77 2.62
N ASN A 187 -20.36 -4.51 3.83
CA ASN A 187 -21.64 -5.02 4.30
C ASN A 187 -22.82 -4.52 3.45
N LEU A 188 -22.80 -3.24 3.04
CA LEU A 188 -23.78 -2.66 2.13
C LEU A 188 -23.77 -3.34 0.76
N LYS A 189 -22.59 -3.60 0.19
CA LYS A 189 -22.45 -4.33 -1.08
C LYS A 189 -23.02 -5.74 -0.98
N PHE A 190 -22.74 -6.46 0.11
CA PHE A 190 -23.32 -7.79 0.36
C PHE A 190 -24.85 -7.76 0.51
N ARG A 191 -25.40 -6.75 1.19
CA ARG A 191 -26.85 -6.58 1.36
C ARG A 191 -27.57 -6.23 0.06
N ASN A 192 -26.94 -5.43 -0.79
CA ASN A 192 -27.49 -5.02 -2.08
C ASN A 192 -27.32 -6.09 -3.18
N GLY A 193 -26.66 -7.22 -2.88
CA GLY A 193 -26.47 -8.33 -3.82
C GLY A 193 -25.54 -7.98 -4.99
N THR A 194 -24.72 -6.92 -4.87
CA THR A 194 -23.80 -6.46 -5.92
C THR A 194 -22.45 -7.18 -5.90
N VAL A 195 -22.26 -8.16 -5.00
CA VAL A 195 -21.01 -8.90 -4.84
C VAL A 195 -21.07 -10.21 -5.63
N SER A 196 -20.10 -10.44 -6.50
CA SER A 196 -19.92 -11.74 -7.15
C SER A 196 -19.54 -12.81 -6.12
N SER A 197 -19.99 -14.06 -6.34
CA SER A 197 -19.59 -15.18 -5.48
C SER A 197 -18.06 -15.34 -5.50
N PRO A 198 -17.42 -15.69 -4.38
CA PRO A 198 -16.00 -16.08 -4.38
C PRO A 198 -15.77 -17.20 -5.41
N PHE A 199 -14.67 -17.12 -6.16
CA PHE A 199 -14.34 -17.99 -7.31
C PHE A 199 -15.31 -17.88 -8.52
N SER A 200 -16.09 -16.80 -8.61
CA SER A 200 -16.83 -16.50 -9.83
C SER A 200 -15.88 -15.98 -10.90
N CYS A 201 -15.74 -16.68 -12.03
CA CYS A 201 -15.03 -16.21 -13.24
C CYS A 201 -15.68 -14.96 -13.89
N ALA A 202 -16.51 -14.22 -13.16
CA ALA A 202 -17.15 -13.01 -13.63
C ALA A 202 -16.13 -11.86 -13.62
N PRO A 203 -16.14 -10.99 -14.64
CA PRO A 203 -15.29 -9.81 -14.65
C PRO A 203 -15.57 -8.94 -13.42
N LEU A 204 -14.52 -8.37 -12.82
CA LEU A 204 -14.62 -7.35 -11.78
C LEU A 204 -15.50 -6.21 -12.31
N ALA A 205 -16.63 -5.96 -11.63
CA ALA A 205 -17.64 -4.98 -12.03
C ALA A 205 -17.19 -3.55 -11.75
#